data_AF-A0A1B9ATQ2-F1
#
_entry.id   AF-A0A1B9ATQ2-F1
#
_cell.length_a   1.000
_cell.length_b   1.000
_cell.length_c   1.000
_cell.angle_alpha   90.00
_cell.angle_beta   90.00
_cell.angle_gamma   90.00
#
_symmetry.space_group_name_H-M   'P 1'
#
loop_
_entity.id
_entity.type
_entity.pdbx_description
1 polymer ?
#
loop_
_entity_poly.entity_id
_entity_poly.type
_entity_poly.pdbx_seq_one_letter_code
_entity_poly.pdbx_strand_id
1 'polypeptide(L)'
;MLSFFVRLLIKRRIQQELWGSFGILLPIAGEIAAVTDLNLLLPMMAAVLGGAVFGDHCSPISDTTILSSTGAGCNHIDHVMTQLPYALLAAVFTGIGMLFLD
;
A
#
# COMPACT_ATOMS: atom_id res chain seq x y z
N MET A 1 -10.75 -12.16 -4.92
CA MET A 1 -9.56 -11.45 -5.45
C MET A 1 -9.20 -10.21 -4.63
N LEU A 2 -10.14 -9.32 -4.31
CA LEU A 2 -9.96 -8.24 -3.32
C LEU A 2 -9.46 -8.76 -1.95
N SER A 3 -10.02 -9.89 -1.51
CA SER A 3 -9.58 -10.61 -0.31
C SER A 3 -8.17 -11.21 -0.38
N PHE A 4 -7.62 -11.44 -1.58
CA PHE A 4 -6.27 -12.00 -1.77
C PHE A 4 -5.21 -10.90 -1.64
N PHE A 5 -5.45 -9.73 -2.24
CA PHE A 5 -4.58 -8.56 -2.11
C PHE A 5 -4.61 -7.98 -0.68
N VAL A 6 -5.80 -7.83 -0.09
CA VAL A 6 -5.94 -7.40 1.31
C VAL A 6 -5.24 -8.37 2.27
N ARG A 7 -5.31 -9.70 2.02
CA ARG A 7 -4.60 -10.69 2.84
C ARG A 7 -3.09 -10.72 2.58
N LEU A 8 -2.63 -10.40 1.37
CA LEU A 8 -1.21 -10.31 1.04
C LEU A 8 -0.56 -9.09 1.71
N LEU A 9 -1.25 -7.95 1.72
CA LEU A 9 -0.85 -6.72 2.42
C LEU A 9 -0.73 -6.90 3.94
N ILE A 10 -1.58 -7.75 4.54
CA ILE A 10 -1.57 -8.03 5.97
C ILE A 10 -0.55 -9.13 6.37
N LYS A 11 -0.24 -10.10 5.50
CA LYS A 11 0.59 -11.28 5.88
C LYS A 11 2.10 -11.16 5.72
N ARG A 12 2.66 -10.09 5.16
CA ARG A 12 4.13 -9.95 4.98
C ARG A 12 4.66 -8.60 5.47
N ARG A 13 4.72 -8.41 6.80
CA ARG A 13 5.50 -7.38 7.54
C ARG A 13 5.78 -6.05 6.82
N ILE A 14 4.75 -5.50 6.17
CA ILE A 14 4.68 -4.18 5.53
C ILE A 14 5.70 -4.02 4.38
N GLN A 15 5.24 -4.18 3.13
CA GLN A 15 6.09 -4.22 1.92
C GLN A 15 7.01 -2.99 1.80
N GLN A 16 8.30 -3.29 1.68
CA GLN A 16 9.37 -2.31 1.59
C GLN A 16 9.47 -1.70 0.20
N GLU A 17 9.80 -0.41 0.20
CA GLU A 17 10.04 0.46 -0.95
C GLU A 17 8.87 0.63 -1.91
N LEU A 18 8.29 1.84 -1.85
CA LEU A 18 7.27 2.38 -2.75
C LEU A 18 7.58 2.09 -4.22
N TRP A 19 8.84 2.30 -4.63
CA TRP A 19 9.28 2.20 -6.02
C TRP A 19 9.49 0.76 -6.49
N GLY A 20 10.07 -0.09 -5.64
CA GLY A 20 10.31 -1.50 -5.95
C GLY A 20 9.01 -2.30 -6.05
N SER A 21 8.05 -2.01 -5.17
CA SER A 21 6.74 -2.65 -5.17
C SER A 21 5.92 -2.30 -6.42
N PHE A 22 5.97 -1.05 -6.90
CA PHE A 22 5.28 -0.64 -8.13
C PHE A 22 5.81 -1.36 -9.36
N GLY A 23 7.15 -1.45 -9.49
CA GLY A 23 7.78 -2.08 -10.65
C GLY A 23 7.40 -3.55 -10.82
N ILE A 24 7.15 -4.27 -9.72
CA ILE A 24 6.76 -5.67 -9.75
C ILE A 24 5.24 -5.84 -9.87
N LEU A 25 4.46 -5.10 -9.08
CA LEU A 25 3.04 -5.38 -8.91
C LEU A 25 2.14 -4.72 -9.97
N LEU A 26 2.53 -3.58 -10.55
CA LEU A 26 1.70 -2.91 -11.56
C LEU A 26 1.56 -3.73 -12.86
N PRO A 27 2.63 -4.30 -13.44
CA PRO A 27 2.50 -5.15 -14.64
C PRO A 27 1.65 -6.39 -14.36
N ILE A 28 1.87 -7.05 -13.22
CA ILE A 28 1.11 -8.24 -12.81
C ILE A 28 -0.38 -7.91 -12.66
N ALA A 29 -0.69 -6.79 -12.00
CA ALA A 29 -2.08 -6.36 -11.83
C ALA A 29 -2.73 -5.98 -13.18
N GLY A 30 -1.98 -5.39 -14.11
CA GLY A 30 -2.44 -5.07 -15.46
C GLY A 30 -2.74 -6.31 -16.30
N GLU A 31 -1.86 -7.32 -16.26
CA GLU A 31 -2.08 -8.61 -16.95
C GLU A 31 -3.29 -9.34 -16.39
N ILE A 32 -3.45 -9.38 -15.05
CA ILE A 32 -4.62 -10.00 -14.42
C ILE A 32 -5.90 -9.28 -14.83
N ALA A 33 -5.92 -7.95 -14.86
CA ALA A 33 -7.07 -7.19 -15.34
C ALA A 33 -7.40 -7.50 -16.80
N ALA A 34 -6.38 -7.55 -17.67
CA ALA A 34 -6.56 -7.82 -19.10
C ALA A 34 -7.17 -9.19 -19.41
N VAL A 35 -6.90 -10.21 -18.58
CA VAL A 35 -7.45 -11.57 -18.77
C VAL A 35 -8.74 -11.83 -17.99
N THR A 36 -9.05 -10.99 -16.99
CA THR A 36 -10.22 -11.18 -16.11
C THR A 36 -11.38 -10.29 -16.55
N ASP A 37 -11.18 -8.98 -16.49
CA ASP A 37 -12.14 -7.94 -16.88
C ASP A 37 -11.41 -6.60 -16.96
N LEU A 38 -11.46 -5.93 -18.11
CA LEU A 38 -10.80 -4.64 -18.32
C LEU A 38 -11.36 -3.53 -17.42
N ASN A 39 -12.61 -3.63 -16.95
CA ASN A 39 -13.17 -2.67 -16.00
C ASN A 39 -12.41 -2.70 -14.66
N LEU A 40 -11.78 -3.84 -14.31
CA LEU A 40 -10.97 -3.97 -13.11
C LEU A 40 -9.57 -3.34 -13.22
N LEU A 41 -9.15 -2.87 -14.41
CA LEU A 41 -7.82 -2.29 -14.58
C LEU A 41 -7.58 -1.14 -13.62
N LEU A 42 -8.49 -0.17 -13.57
CA LEU A 42 -8.36 1.01 -12.73
C LEU A 42 -8.43 0.66 -11.22
N PRO A 43 -9.41 -0.13 -10.74
CA PRO A 43 -9.43 -0.63 -9.36
C PRO A 43 -8.15 -1.38 -8.96
N MET A 44 -7.60 -2.22 -9.84
CA MET A 44 -6.39 -3.00 -9.56
C MET A 44 -5.14 -2.12 -9.51
N MET A 45 -5.01 -1.13 -10.40
CA MET A 45 -3.92 -0.15 -10.33
C MET A 45 -4.00 0.66 -9.04
N ALA A 46 -5.19 1.16 -8.70
CA ALA A 46 -5.42 1.91 -7.46
C ALA A 46 -5.08 1.06 -6.21
N ALA A 47 -5.41 -0.24 -6.21
CA ALA A 47 -5.10 -1.15 -5.11
C ALA A 47 -3.59 -1.37 -4.93
N VAL A 48 -2.84 -1.52 -6.02
CA VAL A 48 -1.37 -1.63 -5.96
C VAL A 48 -0.74 -0.33 -5.46
N LEU A 49 -1.18 0.81 -6.01
CA LEU A 49 -0.67 2.13 -5.64
C LEU A 49 -0.93 2.44 -4.16
N GLY A 50 -2.19 2.30 -3.72
CA GLY A 50 -2.58 2.54 -2.34
C GLY A 50 -1.93 1.58 -1.35
N GLY A 51 -1.78 0.31 -1.74
CA GLY A 51 -1.12 -0.72 -0.92
C GLY A 51 0.36 -0.44 -0.69
N ALA A 52 1.10 0.04 -1.70
CA ALA A 52 2.52 0.35 -1.53
C ALA A 52 2.74 1.64 -0.71
N VAL A 53 1.92 2.68 -0.92
CA VAL A 53 1.98 3.91 -0.11
C VAL A 53 1.70 3.60 1.37
N PHE A 54 0.64 2.83 1.64
CA PHE A 54 0.33 2.39 2.99
C PHE A 54 1.47 1.58 3.61
N GLY A 55 2.08 0.69 2.82
CA GLY A 55 3.23 -0.10 3.23
C GLY A 55 4.41 0.78 3.64
N ASP A 56 4.81 1.71 2.78
CA ASP A 56 5.99 2.53 3.02
C ASP A 56 5.91 3.36 4.30
N HIS A 57 4.75 3.98 4.57
CA HIS A 57 4.53 4.83 5.75
C HIS A 57 4.42 4.08 7.08
N CYS A 58 3.96 2.82 7.04
CA CYS A 58 3.75 2.05 8.26
C CYS A 58 4.95 1.17 8.61
N SER A 59 5.97 1.10 7.74
CA SER A 59 6.99 0.08 7.87
C SER A 59 8.24 0.53 8.63
N PRO A 60 8.62 -0.16 9.73
CA PRO A 60 9.83 0.18 10.50
C PRO A 60 11.16 -0.06 9.80
N ILE A 61 11.17 -0.49 8.54
CA ILE A 61 12.42 -0.79 7.82
C ILE A 61 12.46 -0.11 6.43
N SER A 62 11.49 0.76 6.11
CA SER A 62 11.45 1.49 4.82
C SER A 62 12.44 2.65 4.84
N ASP A 63 13.14 2.90 3.71
CA ASP A 63 14.11 3.99 3.62
C ASP A 63 13.43 5.33 3.86
N THR A 64 12.21 5.54 3.34
CA THR A 64 11.39 6.74 3.58
C THR A 64 11.06 6.91 5.06
N THR A 65 10.68 5.84 5.76
CA THR A 65 10.35 5.90 7.20
C THR A 65 11.60 6.19 8.04
N ILE A 66 12.75 5.58 7.69
CA ILE A 66 14.04 5.83 8.36
C ILE A 66 14.47 7.28 8.14
N LEU A 67 14.42 7.79 6.91
CA LEU A 67 14.76 9.18 6.60
C LEU A 67 13.81 10.18 7.26
N SER A 68 12.51 9.89 7.26
CA SER A 68 11.49 10.79 7.84
C SER A 68 11.61 10.88 9.36
N SER A 69 11.81 9.76 10.05
CA SER A 69 12.04 9.75 11.50
C SER A 69 13.34 10.44 11.90
N THR A 70 14.42 10.22 11.14
CA THR A 70 15.71 10.88 11.33
C THR A 70 15.61 12.38 11.08
N GLY A 71 14.95 12.81 9.99
CA GLY A 71 14.73 14.22 9.67
C GLY A 71 13.85 14.95 10.69
N ALA A 72 12.92 14.22 11.32
CA ALA A 72 12.09 14.74 12.41
C ALA A 72 12.78 14.72 13.80
N GLY A 73 13.96 14.10 13.92
CA GLY A 73 14.70 13.99 15.19
C GLY A 73 13.96 13.18 16.27
N CYS A 74 13.06 12.29 15.87
CA CYS A 74 12.22 11.51 16.77
C CYS A 74 12.66 10.03 16.84
N ASN A 75 12.20 9.31 17.86
CA ASN A 75 12.44 7.88 17.92
C ASN A 75 11.74 7.19 16.74
N HIS A 76 12.46 6.31 16.06
CA HIS A 76 11.99 5.63 14.86
C HIS A 76 10.70 4.83 15.08
N ILE A 77 10.60 4.12 16.20
CA ILE A 77 9.40 3.32 16.51
C ILE A 77 8.23 4.21 16.88
N ASP A 78 8.46 5.29 17.61
CA ASP A 78 7.40 6.26 17.93
C ASP A 78 6.87 6.93 16.67
N HIS A 79 7.74 7.25 15.71
CA HIS A 79 7.33 7.74 14.38
C HIS A 79 6.36 6.76 13.72
N VAL A 80 6.73 5.49 13.58
CA VAL A 80 5.88 4.46 12.97
C VAL A 80 4.53 4.31 13.70
N MET A 81 4.56 4.26 15.03
CA MET A 81 3.36 4.08 15.84
C MET A 81 2.39 5.26 15.73
N THR A 82 2.91 6.48 15.52
CA THR A 82 2.06 7.65 15.25
C THR A 82 1.51 7.68 13.83
N GLN A 83 2.20 7.08 12.84
CA GLN A 83 1.72 7.00 11.45
C GLN A 83 0.62 5.95 11.26
N LEU A 84 0.70 4.82 11.95
CA LEU A 84 -0.19 3.68 11.76
C LEU A 84 -1.69 4.03 11.87
N PRO A 85 -2.17 4.83 12.85
CA PRO A 85 -3.58 5.23 12.92
C PRO A 85 -4.05 6.01 11.69
N TYR A 86 -3.25 6.95 11.18
CA TYR A 86 -3.58 7.74 9.98
C TYR A 86 -3.61 6.87 8.73
N ALA A 87 -2.62 5.98 8.60
CA ALA A 87 -2.54 5.07 7.47
C ALA A 87 -3.72 4.08 7.45
N LEU A 88 -4.15 3.58 8.62
CA LEU A 88 -5.33 2.71 8.72
C LEU A 88 -6.62 3.45 8.35
N LEU A 89 -6.78 4.71 8.77
CA LEU A 89 -7.92 5.54 8.35
C LEU A 89 -7.92 5.71 6.83
N ALA A 90 -6.79 6.05 6.23
CA ALA A 90 -6.66 6.18 4.78
C ALA A 90 -6.99 4.87 4.05
N ALA A 91 -6.54 3.72 4.58
CA ALA A 91 -6.84 2.40 4.03
C ALA A 91 -8.35 2.09 4.06
N VAL A 92 -9.05 2.47 5.13
CA VAL A 92 -10.50 2.30 5.25
C VAL A 92 -11.24 3.16 4.22
N PHE A 93 -10.94 4.46 4.15
CA PHE A 93 -11.59 5.35 3.17
C PHE A 93 -11.31 4.92 1.73
N THR A 94 -10.08 4.49 1.43
CA THR A 94 -9.71 4.00 0.10
C THR A 94 -10.45 2.71 -0.23
N GLY A 95 -10.52 1.76 0.72
CA GLY A 95 -11.27 0.51 0.55
C GLY A 95 -12.77 0.75 0.30
N ILE A 96 -13.36 1.74 0.98
CA ILE A 96 -14.75 2.17 0.71
C ILE A 96 -14.86 2.77 -0.68
N GLY A 97 -13.97 3.70 -1.06
CA GLY A 97 -13.98 4.34 -2.37
C GLY A 97 -13.89 3.35 -3.54
N MET A 98 -13.12 2.27 -3.37
CA MET A 98 -13.02 1.19 -4.36
C MET A 98 -14.32 0.42 -4.58
N LEU A 99 -15.24 0.39 -3.62
CA LEU A 99 -16.56 -0.25 -3.81
C LEU A 99 -17.48 0.53 -4.75
N PHE A 100 -17.18 1.81 -4.99
CA PHE A 100 -17.93 2.67 -5.90
C PHE A 100 -17.23 2.84 -7.25
N LEU A 101 -16.04 2.26 -7.41
CA LEU A 101 -15.29 2.25 -8.65
C LEU A 101 -15.67 0.97 -9.41
N ASP A 102 -16.83 1.00 -10.07
CA ASP A 102 -17.30 -0.03 -11.01
C ASP A 102 -16.65 0.12 -12.40
#